data_AF-A0A7X5SB82-F1
#
_entry.id   AF-A0A7X5SB82-F1
#
_cell.length_a   1.000
_cell.length_b   1.000
_cell.length_c   1.000
_cell.angle_alpha   90.00
_cell.angle_beta   90.00
_cell.angle_gamma   90.00
#
_symmetry.space_group_name_H-M   'P 1'
#
loop_
_entity.id
_entity.type
_entity.pdbx_description
1 polymer ?
#
loop_
_entity_poly.entity_id
_entity_poly.type
_entity_poly.pdbx_seq_one_letter_code
_entity_poly.pdbx_strand_id
1 'polypeptide(L)'
;VSQSALTGFKPVVANHLNIPKPPAGQPTLLTWDEVTTMFHEFGHALHGMFSDVKYPYFSGTSVPRDFVEFPSQVNEMWADEPSILKNYAKHYQNGTPMPQALLDKVIAASKFNQGFATTEYLGAAMLDQNWHQISASQVPDAAGVMAFEAKALQQDGIAYAPVPPRYKTPYFSHIMGGYAAGYYAYIWSEVLDANTQQWFKQHGGLSRANGDRFRQTLLSRGGSVDAMELFQNFAGHAPQIE
;
A
#
# COMPACT_ATOMS: atom_id res chain seq x y z
N VAL A 1 10.21 -4.32 -17.09
CA VAL A 1 10.03 -3.99 -18.54
C VAL A 1 8.64 -3.41 -18.73
N SER A 2 8.53 -2.22 -19.33
CA SER A 2 7.24 -1.56 -19.59
C SER A 2 6.51 -2.23 -20.76
N GLN A 3 5.35 -2.85 -20.49
CA GLN A 3 4.46 -3.38 -21.52
C GLN A 3 3.76 -2.24 -22.26
N SER A 4 3.77 -2.27 -23.59
CA SER A 4 2.99 -1.33 -24.39
C SER A 4 2.74 -1.86 -25.80
N ALA A 5 1.67 -1.40 -26.46
CA ALA A 5 1.39 -1.75 -27.84
C ALA A 5 2.45 -1.20 -28.83
N LEU A 6 3.05 -0.03 -28.54
CA LEU A 6 4.08 0.57 -29.40
C LEU A 6 5.34 -0.30 -29.51
N THR A 7 5.78 -0.91 -28.40
CA THR A 7 6.99 -1.73 -28.36
C THR A 7 6.71 -3.22 -28.57
N GLY A 8 5.48 -3.66 -28.33
CA GLY A 8 5.11 -5.08 -28.33
C GLY A 8 5.68 -5.89 -27.15
N PHE A 9 6.32 -5.22 -26.19
CA PHE A 9 6.91 -5.89 -25.03
C PHE A 9 5.84 -6.40 -24.06
N LYS A 10 6.15 -7.51 -23.38
CA LYS A 10 5.39 -8.05 -22.26
C LYS A 10 5.97 -7.56 -20.92
N PRO A 11 5.17 -7.52 -19.85
CA PRO A 11 5.62 -6.94 -18.60
C PRO A 11 6.58 -7.92 -17.92
N VAL A 12 7.66 -7.37 -17.39
CA VAL A 12 8.53 -8.08 -16.45
C VAL A 12 8.51 -7.27 -15.17
N VAL A 13 7.90 -7.83 -14.14
CA VAL A 13 7.70 -7.25 -12.81
C VAL A 13 8.49 -8.04 -11.77
N ALA A 14 8.89 -7.40 -10.68
CA ALA A 14 9.59 -8.04 -9.58
C ALA A 14 9.10 -7.47 -8.25
N ASN A 15 8.85 -8.34 -7.28
CA ASN A 15 8.62 -7.95 -5.89
C ASN A 15 9.84 -8.32 -5.05
N HIS A 16 10.23 -7.44 -4.13
CA HIS A 16 11.35 -7.63 -3.24
C HIS A 16 10.87 -7.44 -1.81
N LEU A 17 10.97 -8.49 -0.99
CA LEU A 17 10.55 -8.47 0.41
C LEU A 17 11.78 -8.73 1.31
N ASN A 18 11.71 -8.25 2.55
CA ASN A 18 12.78 -8.40 3.54
C ASN A 18 12.46 -9.47 4.60
N ILE A 19 11.93 -10.61 4.16
CA ILE A 19 11.59 -11.73 5.05
C ILE A 19 12.89 -12.40 5.54
N PRO A 20 13.06 -12.66 6.85
CA PRO A 20 14.22 -13.37 7.38
C PRO A 20 14.37 -14.77 6.77
N LYS A 21 15.54 -15.04 6.20
CA LYS A 21 15.85 -16.36 5.65
C LYS A 21 16.00 -17.39 6.77
N PRO A 22 15.21 -18.49 6.79
CA PRO A 22 15.34 -19.51 7.81
C PRO A 22 16.59 -20.38 7.59
N PRO A 23 17.04 -21.13 8.62
CA PRO A 23 18.09 -22.14 8.47
C PRO A 23 17.74 -23.20 7.42
N ALA A 24 18.77 -23.91 6.92
CA ALA A 24 18.57 -24.97 5.94
C ALA A 24 17.60 -26.04 6.46
N GLY A 25 16.62 -26.41 5.63
CA GLY A 25 15.60 -27.42 5.95
C GLY A 25 14.42 -26.92 6.80
N GLN A 26 14.41 -25.65 7.23
CA GLN A 26 13.32 -25.05 7.99
C GLN A 26 12.35 -24.26 7.08
N PRO A 27 11.05 -24.22 7.39
CA PRO A 27 10.08 -23.42 6.63
C PRO A 27 10.32 -21.92 6.83
N THR A 28 9.94 -21.12 5.83
CA THR A 28 9.81 -19.67 6.00
C THR A 28 8.41 -19.39 6.53
N LEU A 29 8.28 -19.15 7.83
CA LEU A 29 7.01 -18.76 8.45
C LEU A 29 6.92 -17.24 8.43
N LEU A 30 5.76 -16.73 8.05
CA LEU A 30 5.53 -15.29 7.91
C LEU A 30 4.75 -14.74 9.11
N THR A 31 5.08 -13.53 9.52
CA THR A 31 4.20 -12.72 10.37
C THR A 31 2.99 -12.25 9.57
N TRP A 32 1.97 -11.73 10.25
CA TRP A 32 0.81 -11.14 9.57
C TRP A 32 1.22 -9.93 8.71
N ASP A 33 2.09 -9.07 9.22
CA ASP A 33 2.60 -7.91 8.48
C ASP A 33 3.35 -8.32 7.21
N GLU A 34 4.12 -9.42 7.24
CA GLU A 34 4.81 -9.96 6.05
C GLU A 34 3.84 -10.55 5.03
N VAL A 35 2.74 -11.18 5.47
CA VAL A 35 1.66 -11.63 4.58
C VAL A 35 0.99 -10.43 3.92
N THR A 36 0.58 -9.43 4.69
CA THR A 36 -0.04 -8.20 4.15
C THR A 36 0.90 -7.48 3.18
N THR A 37 2.20 -7.37 3.52
CA THR A 37 3.22 -6.80 2.63
C THR A 37 3.31 -7.59 1.31
N MET A 38 3.23 -8.93 1.35
CA MET A 38 3.23 -9.73 0.14
C MET A 38 2.00 -9.45 -0.75
N PHE A 39 0.82 -9.28 -0.17
CA PHE A 39 -0.38 -8.90 -0.93
C PHE A 39 -0.27 -7.47 -1.49
N HIS A 40 0.24 -6.53 -0.71
CA HIS A 40 0.50 -5.15 -1.13
C HIS A 40 1.38 -5.11 -2.38
N GLU A 41 2.56 -5.72 -2.31
CA GLU A 41 3.52 -5.77 -3.41
C GLU A 41 2.96 -6.50 -4.64
N PHE A 42 2.15 -7.53 -4.41
CA PHE A 42 1.50 -8.24 -5.50
C PHE A 42 0.39 -7.42 -6.17
N GLY A 43 -0.23 -6.46 -5.46
CA GLY A 43 -1.15 -5.50 -6.07
C GLY A 43 -0.44 -4.58 -7.07
N HIS A 44 0.76 -4.08 -6.74
CA HIS A 44 1.61 -3.39 -7.73
C HIS A 44 1.99 -4.31 -8.89
N ALA A 45 2.32 -5.57 -8.63
CA ALA A 45 2.64 -6.53 -9.67
C ALA A 45 1.46 -6.75 -10.62
N LEU A 46 0.23 -6.87 -10.09
CA LEU A 46 -1.00 -6.97 -10.89
C LEU A 46 -1.22 -5.70 -11.73
N HIS A 47 -1.00 -4.52 -11.16
CA HIS A 47 -1.10 -3.25 -11.89
C HIS A 47 -0.12 -3.20 -13.07
N GLY A 48 1.13 -3.67 -12.87
CA GLY A 48 2.11 -3.82 -13.94
C GLY A 48 1.75 -4.88 -14.97
N MET A 49 1.32 -6.06 -14.53
CA MET A 49 1.00 -7.21 -15.39
C MET A 49 -0.23 -6.98 -16.26
N PHE A 50 -1.23 -6.25 -15.75
CA PHE A 50 -2.49 -6.01 -16.45
C PHE A 50 -2.48 -4.82 -17.39
N SER A 51 -1.44 -3.97 -17.35
CA SER A 51 -1.34 -2.78 -18.19
C SER A 51 -1.57 -3.07 -19.67
N ASP A 52 -2.48 -2.34 -20.30
CA ASP A 52 -2.83 -2.44 -21.72
C ASP A 52 -2.88 -1.02 -22.31
N VAL A 53 -1.69 -0.45 -22.50
CA VAL A 53 -1.53 0.93 -22.97
C VAL A 53 -0.74 0.99 -24.27
N LYS A 54 -0.97 2.05 -25.06
CA LYS A 54 -0.24 2.24 -26.31
C LYS A 54 1.22 2.65 -26.09
N TYR A 55 1.47 3.59 -25.18
CA TYR A 55 2.79 4.21 -25.01
C TYR A 55 3.45 3.77 -23.69
N PRO A 56 4.77 3.44 -23.71
CA PRO A 56 5.50 3.02 -22.50
C PRO A 56 5.42 4.01 -21.33
N TYR A 57 5.27 5.31 -21.63
CA TYR A 57 5.14 6.38 -20.65
C TYR A 57 3.98 6.17 -19.66
N PHE A 58 2.91 5.50 -20.10
CA PHE A 58 1.72 5.25 -19.28
C PHE A 58 1.66 3.82 -18.73
N SER A 59 2.73 3.03 -18.86
CA SER A 59 2.71 1.60 -18.57
C SER A 59 2.65 1.30 -17.08
N GLY A 60 1.81 0.33 -16.70
CA GLY A 60 1.73 -0.22 -15.35
C GLY A 60 1.55 0.85 -14.28
N THR A 61 2.51 0.90 -13.36
CA THR A 61 2.50 1.80 -12.20
C THR A 61 2.95 3.23 -12.51
N SER A 62 3.04 3.63 -13.78
CA SER A 62 3.29 5.02 -14.19
C SER A 62 2.05 5.90 -14.02
N VAL A 63 1.69 6.16 -12.76
CA VAL A 63 0.55 6.97 -12.30
C VAL A 63 1.03 7.96 -11.21
N PRO A 64 0.22 8.97 -10.82
CA PRO A 64 0.54 9.83 -9.69
C PRO A 64 0.83 9.05 -8.41
N ARG A 65 1.71 9.60 -7.56
CA ARG A 65 2.19 8.89 -6.37
C ARG A 65 1.08 8.63 -5.35
N ASP A 66 0.18 9.60 -5.19
CA ASP A 66 -1.03 9.53 -4.37
C ASP A 66 -2.13 8.61 -4.92
N PHE A 67 -1.90 7.99 -6.09
CA PHE A 67 -2.74 6.94 -6.66
C PHE A 67 -2.03 5.58 -6.78
N VAL A 68 -0.70 5.54 -6.84
CA VAL A 68 0.02 4.27 -7.10
C VAL A 68 -0.16 3.25 -5.98
N GLU A 69 -0.35 3.73 -4.74
CA GLU A 69 -0.57 2.91 -3.55
C GLU A 69 -1.98 2.31 -3.48
N PHE A 70 -2.93 2.84 -4.24
CA PHE A 70 -4.31 2.36 -4.18
C PHE A 70 -4.45 0.91 -4.70
N PRO A 71 -3.93 0.54 -5.89
CA PRO A 71 -3.96 -0.85 -6.33
C PRO A 71 -3.20 -1.84 -5.43
N SER A 72 -2.15 -1.40 -4.73
CA SER A 72 -1.45 -2.26 -3.76
C SER A 72 -2.28 -2.46 -2.50
N GLN A 73 -2.79 -1.39 -1.89
CA GLN A 73 -3.62 -1.44 -0.69
C GLN A 73 -4.93 -2.22 -0.89
N VAL A 74 -5.64 -2.01 -2.01
CA VAL A 74 -6.84 -2.83 -2.33
C VAL A 74 -6.52 -4.31 -2.35
N ASN A 75 -5.34 -4.70 -2.82
CA ASN A 75 -5.02 -6.11 -2.89
C ASN A 75 -4.79 -6.74 -1.50
N GLU A 76 -4.51 -5.93 -0.47
CA GLU A 76 -4.38 -6.38 0.93
C GLU A 76 -5.70 -6.92 1.48
N MET A 77 -6.87 -6.44 1.02
CA MET A 77 -8.18 -6.94 1.45
C MET A 77 -8.37 -8.45 1.23
N TRP A 78 -7.61 -9.03 0.29
CA TRP A 78 -7.68 -10.45 -0.02
C TRP A 78 -6.85 -11.31 0.93
N ALA A 79 -5.98 -10.70 1.75
CA ALA A 79 -5.18 -11.41 2.73
C ALA A 79 -6.06 -12.02 3.82
N ASP A 80 -7.09 -11.31 4.28
CA ASP A 80 -8.00 -11.77 5.34
C ASP A 80 -9.42 -12.13 4.87
N GLU A 81 -9.71 -12.01 3.57
CA GLU A 81 -10.94 -12.51 2.97
C GLU A 81 -11.15 -14.00 3.35
N PRO A 82 -12.22 -14.36 4.10
CA PRO A 82 -12.32 -15.67 4.75
C PRO A 82 -12.18 -16.86 3.80
N SER A 83 -12.71 -16.72 2.58
CA SER A 83 -12.63 -17.75 1.54
C SER A 83 -11.20 -17.99 1.03
N ILE A 84 -10.39 -16.93 0.97
CA ILE A 84 -8.97 -16.98 0.56
C ILE A 84 -8.10 -17.39 1.74
N LEU A 85 -8.29 -16.78 2.91
CA LEU A 85 -7.50 -17.04 4.10
C LEU A 85 -7.56 -18.51 4.52
N LYS A 86 -8.76 -19.12 4.53
CA LYS A 86 -8.93 -20.56 4.80
C LYS A 86 -8.16 -21.47 3.83
N ASN A 87 -7.90 -21.00 2.60
CA ASN A 87 -7.18 -21.77 1.60
C ASN A 87 -5.67 -21.86 1.89
N TYR A 88 -5.06 -20.78 2.38
CA TYR A 88 -3.61 -20.71 2.62
C TYR A 88 -3.20 -20.83 4.09
N ALA A 89 -4.07 -20.49 5.06
CA ALA A 89 -3.80 -20.60 6.49
C ALA A 89 -3.87 -22.06 6.99
N LYS A 90 -2.83 -22.81 6.67
CA LYS A 90 -2.66 -24.22 7.04
C LYS A 90 -1.37 -24.39 7.82
N HIS A 91 -1.41 -25.26 8.82
CA HIS A 91 -0.22 -25.54 9.62
C HIS A 91 0.85 -26.25 8.78
N TYR A 92 2.07 -25.74 8.81
CA TYR A 92 3.11 -26.09 7.82
C TYR A 92 3.52 -27.57 7.83
N GLN A 93 3.39 -28.29 8.96
CA GLN A 93 3.83 -29.69 9.07
C GLN A 93 2.78 -30.70 8.60
N ASN A 94 1.50 -30.41 8.82
CA ASN A 94 0.42 -31.39 8.71
C ASN A 94 -0.71 -30.91 7.78
N GLY A 95 -0.63 -29.69 7.25
CA GLY A 95 -1.61 -29.13 6.33
C GLY A 95 -2.98 -28.84 6.93
N THR A 96 -3.17 -29.02 8.25
CA THR A 96 -4.47 -28.82 8.88
C THR A 96 -4.83 -27.33 8.85
N PRO A 97 -6.08 -26.96 8.47
CA PRO A 97 -6.50 -25.57 8.44
C PRO A 97 -6.51 -24.96 9.84
N MET A 98 -6.33 -23.65 9.91
CA MET A 98 -6.54 -22.89 11.14
C MET A 98 -7.97 -23.14 11.68
N PRO A 99 -8.15 -23.44 12.97
CA PRO A 99 -9.47 -23.51 13.59
C PRO A 99 -10.26 -22.21 13.38
N GLN A 100 -11.55 -22.32 13.04
CA GLN A 100 -12.41 -21.16 12.78
C GLN A 100 -12.39 -20.15 13.95
N ALA A 101 -12.41 -20.64 15.19
CA ALA A 101 -12.37 -19.77 16.37
C ALA A 101 -11.07 -18.96 16.53
N LEU A 102 -9.95 -19.39 15.92
CA LEU A 102 -8.72 -18.57 15.87
C LEU A 102 -8.77 -17.57 14.73
N LEU A 103 -9.30 -17.98 13.56
CA LEU A 103 -9.54 -17.08 12.43
C LEU A 103 -10.44 -15.91 12.83
N ASP A 104 -11.55 -16.19 13.52
CA ASP A 104 -12.47 -15.15 14.00
C ASP A 104 -11.77 -14.15 14.95
N LYS A 105 -10.80 -14.62 15.75
CA LYS A 105 -9.99 -13.75 16.63
C LYS A 105 -9.01 -12.88 15.85
N VAL A 106 -8.40 -13.41 14.79
CA VAL A 106 -7.52 -12.64 13.89
C VAL A 106 -8.33 -11.52 13.24
N ILE A 107 -9.50 -11.85 12.67
CA ILE A 107 -10.40 -10.87 12.05
C ILE A 107 -10.86 -9.82 13.08
N ALA A 108 -11.25 -10.25 14.29
CA ALA A 108 -11.67 -9.32 15.35
C ALA A 108 -10.53 -8.41 15.84
N ALA A 109 -9.27 -8.89 15.78
CA ALA A 109 -8.10 -8.12 16.18
C ALA A 109 -7.61 -7.14 15.09
N SER A 110 -8.15 -7.14 13.87
CA SER A 110 -7.77 -6.20 12.80
C SER A 110 -7.87 -4.72 13.21
N LYS A 111 -8.77 -4.40 14.14
CA LYS A 111 -8.98 -3.04 14.69
C LYS A 111 -8.09 -2.73 15.89
N PHE A 112 -7.39 -3.73 16.43
CA PHE A 112 -6.47 -3.53 17.54
C PHE A 112 -5.29 -2.67 17.09
N ASN A 113 -4.79 -1.82 17.99
CA ASN A 113 -3.59 -1.00 17.78
C ASN A 113 -3.67 0.07 16.65
N GLN A 114 -4.85 0.31 16.06
CA GLN A 114 -5.03 1.35 15.03
C GLN A 114 -4.56 2.73 15.51
N GLY A 115 -4.75 3.07 16.80
CA GLY A 115 -4.23 4.31 17.37
C GLY A 115 -2.69 4.44 17.25
N PHE A 116 -1.93 3.36 17.43
CA PHE A 116 -0.49 3.36 17.21
C PHE A 116 -0.16 3.47 15.72
N ALA A 117 -0.73 2.56 14.90
CA ALA A 117 -0.42 2.44 13.47
C ALA A 117 -0.70 3.74 12.71
N THR A 118 -1.86 4.36 12.96
CA THR A 118 -2.24 5.63 12.35
C THR A 118 -1.34 6.78 12.84
N THR A 119 -1.02 6.82 14.15
CA THR A 119 -0.22 7.92 14.71
C THR A 119 1.22 7.88 14.23
N GLU A 120 1.88 6.71 14.21
CA GLU A 120 3.26 6.64 13.70
C GLU A 120 3.34 6.99 12.20
N TYR A 121 2.31 6.61 11.42
CA TYR A 121 2.22 6.92 10.00
C TYR A 121 2.03 8.43 9.78
N LEU A 122 1.04 9.04 10.45
CA LEU A 122 0.80 10.48 10.36
C LEU A 122 2.01 11.26 10.88
N GLY A 123 2.70 10.76 11.91
CA GLY A 123 4.01 11.22 12.35
C GLY A 123 5.01 11.39 11.22
N ALA A 124 5.21 10.32 10.44
CA ALA A 124 6.12 10.33 9.31
C ALA A 124 5.61 11.18 8.14
N ALA A 125 4.32 11.14 7.81
CA ALA A 125 3.73 11.93 6.73
C ALA A 125 3.81 13.43 6.99
N MET A 126 3.54 13.87 8.22
CA MET A 126 3.69 15.26 8.62
C MET A 126 5.16 15.68 8.67
N LEU A 127 6.06 14.81 9.15
CA LEU A 127 7.49 15.09 9.12
C LEU A 127 8.01 15.31 7.68
N ASP A 128 7.56 14.49 6.72
CA ASP A 128 7.83 14.70 5.29
C ASP A 128 7.37 16.08 4.80
N GLN A 129 6.13 16.46 5.12
CA GLN A 129 5.60 17.78 4.74
C GLN A 129 6.41 18.93 5.36
N ASN A 130 6.76 18.84 6.64
CA ASN A 130 7.58 19.84 7.30
C ASN A 130 8.94 20.01 6.61
N TRP A 131 9.60 18.92 6.22
CA TRP A 131 10.89 18.98 5.51
C TRP A 131 10.79 19.64 4.14
N HIS A 132 9.69 19.48 3.42
CA HIS A 132 9.54 19.96 2.04
C HIS A 132 8.82 21.29 1.89
N GLN A 133 8.36 21.89 2.99
CA GLN A 133 7.69 23.20 2.99
C GLN A 133 8.57 24.34 3.54
N ILE A 134 9.75 24.04 4.08
CA ILE A 134 10.72 25.07 4.49
C ILE A 134 11.49 25.64 3.30
N SER A 135 11.93 26.89 3.43
CA SER A 135 12.82 27.49 2.44
C SER A 135 14.26 26.97 2.56
N ALA A 136 15.05 27.10 1.50
CA ALA A 136 16.46 26.70 1.50
C ALA A 136 17.28 27.37 2.61
N SER A 137 16.94 28.60 3.02
CA SER A 137 17.61 29.31 4.11
C SER A 137 17.24 28.80 5.51
N GLN A 138 16.17 28.01 5.62
CA GLN A 138 15.69 27.41 6.87
C GLN A 138 16.18 25.97 7.07
N VAL A 139 16.79 25.36 6.04
CA VAL A 139 17.34 24.01 6.14
C VAL A 139 18.47 24.01 7.17
N PRO A 140 18.37 23.22 8.25
CA PRO A 140 19.42 23.14 9.26
C PRO A 140 20.69 22.48 8.69
N ASP A 141 21.82 22.72 9.34
CA ASP A 141 23.00 21.89 9.14
C ASP A 141 22.76 20.45 9.67
N ALA A 142 23.72 19.55 9.42
CA ALA A 142 23.61 18.16 9.82
C ALA A 142 23.39 17.98 11.34
N ALA A 143 23.95 18.86 12.18
CA ALA A 143 23.78 18.81 13.63
C ALA A 143 22.37 19.23 14.06
N GLY A 144 21.70 20.09 13.28
CA GLY A 144 20.35 20.57 13.54
C GLY A 144 19.22 19.65 13.08
N VAL A 145 19.48 18.59 12.32
CA VAL A 145 18.45 17.69 11.74
C VAL A 145 17.50 17.11 12.79
N MET A 146 18.04 16.54 13.87
CA MET A 146 17.20 15.93 14.91
C MET A 146 16.44 16.97 15.74
N ALA A 147 16.99 18.19 15.88
CA ALA A 147 16.31 19.29 16.55
C ALA A 147 15.14 19.82 15.71
N PHE A 148 15.31 19.86 14.38
CA PHE A 148 14.23 20.18 13.45
C PHE A 148 13.10 19.16 13.53
N GLU A 149 13.40 17.86 13.46
CA GLU A 149 12.40 16.80 13.57
C GLU A 149 11.60 16.89 14.88
N ALA A 150 12.30 17.01 16.02
CA ALA A 150 11.63 17.11 17.32
C ALA A 150 10.69 18.33 17.39
N LYS A 151 11.13 19.47 16.84
CA LYS A 151 10.32 20.69 16.76
C LYS A 151 9.10 20.50 15.86
N ALA A 152 9.27 19.92 14.67
CA ALA A 152 8.19 19.68 13.71
C ALA A 152 7.09 18.80 14.34
N LEU A 153 7.48 17.65 14.91
CA LEU A 153 6.53 16.73 15.57
C LEU A 153 5.81 17.41 16.75
N GLN A 154 6.50 18.29 17.49
CA GLN A 154 5.88 19.05 18.58
C GLN A 154 4.88 20.07 18.05
N GLN A 155 5.20 20.76 16.96
CA GLN A 155 4.31 21.75 16.33
C GLN A 155 3.05 21.09 15.76
N ASP A 156 3.17 19.88 15.21
CA ASP A 156 2.04 19.12 14.67
C ASP A 156 1.20 18.42 15.77
N GLY A 157 1.63 18.49 17.03
CA GLY A 157 0.92 17.86 18.16
C GLY A 157 1.05 16.34 18.21
N ILE A 158 2.02 15.76 17.50
CA ILE A 158 2.24 14.30 17.38
C ILE A 158 3.55 13.85 18.02
N ALA A 159 4.22 14.72 18.78
CA ALA A 159 5.37 14.38 19.61
C ALA A 159 4.97 13.53 20.82
N TYR A 160 4.72 12.23 20.58
CA TYR A 160 4.34 11.27 21.61
C TYR A 160 5.40 10.17 21.72
N ALA A 161 6.19 10.20 22.80
CA ALA A 161 7.35 9.31 22.94
C ALA A 161 7.06 7.80 22.80
N PRO A 162 5.91 7.27 23.26
CA PRO A 162 5.56 5.86 23.04
C PRO A 162 5.24 5.50 21.58
N VAL A 163 4.95 6.49 20.72
CA VAL A 163 4.64 6.29 19.30
C VAL A 163 5.45 7.27 18.46
N PRO A 164 6.75 7.00 18.25
CA PRO A 164 7.57 7.82 17.35
C PRO A 164 7.02 7.76 15.91
N PRO A 165 7.41 8.70 15.02
CA PRO A 165 7.09 8.56 13.61
C PRO A 165 7.66 7.25 13.06
N ARG A 166 6.93 6.61 12.14
CA ARG A 166 7.30 5.32 11.54
C ARG A 166 8.72 5.33 10.98
N TYR A 167 9.12 6.47 10.43
CA TYR A 167 10.49 6.76 10.03
C TYR A 167 10.95 8.07 10.66
N LYS A 168 12.18 8.10 11.18
CA LYS A 168 12.88 9.34 11.52
C LYS A 168 13.73 9.77 10.34
N THR A 169 14.02 11.06 10.30
CA THR A 169 14.70 11.74 9.19
C THR A 169 15.94 10.99 8.68
N PRO A 170 16.88 10.52 9.53
CA PRO A 170 18.12 9.91 9.03
C PRO A 170 17.95 8.58 8.27
N TYR A 171 16.79 7.92 8.42
CA TYR A 171 16.50 6.64 7.79
C TYR A 171 15.17 6.64 7.02
N PHE A 172 14.67 7.83 6.66
CA PHE A 172 13.44 7.97 5.91
C PHE A 172 13.68 7.82 4.40
N SER A 173 14.01 6.60 3.97
CA SER A 173 14.38 6.29 2.58
C SER A 173 13.31 6.66 1.55
N HIS A 174 12.02 6.59 1.91
CA HIS A 174 10.90 6.93 1.02
C HIS A 174 11.04 8.35 0.46
N ILE A 175 11.26 9.33 1.32
CA ILE A 175 11.35 10.74 0.92
C ILE A 175 12.69 11.08 0.27
N MET A 176 13.69 10.20 0.41
CA MET A 176 14.98 10.29 -0.29
C MET A 176 14.97 9.57 -1.66
N GLY A 177 13.98 8.69 -1.89
CA GLY A 177 13.96 7.76 -3.04
C GLY A 177 12.83 7.97 -4.05
N GLY A 178 11.77 8.71 -3.72
CA GLY A 178 10.68 8.98 -4.68
C GLY A 178 9.35 9.46 -4.11
N TYR A 179 9.24 9.59 -2.79
CA TYR A 179 8.05 10.08 -2.07
C TYR A 179 8.32 11.40 -1.37
N ALA A 180 9.33 12.16 -1.80
CA ALA A 180 9.59 13.52 -1.30
C ALA A 180 8.33 14.38 -1.41
N ALA A 181 7.88 14.96 -0.30
CA ALA A 181 6.63 15.71 -0.19
C ALA A 181 5.37 14.89 -0.56
N GLY A 182 5.46 13.56 -0.50
CA GLY A 182 4.46 12.62 -1.02
C GLY A 182 4.24 11.40 -0.15
N TYR A 183 4.78 11.34 1.08
CA TYR A 183 4.53 10.20 1.96
C TYR A 183 3.06 10.13 2.43
N TYR A 184 2.31 11.24 2.32
CA TYR A 184 0.86 11.25 2.53
C TYR A 184 0.09 10.38 1.50
N ALA A 185 0.74 9.97 0.40
CA ALA A 185 0.14 9.18 -0.67
C ALA A 185 -0.57 7.92 -0.17
N TYR A 186 -0.04 7.26 0.87
CA TYR A 186 -0.62 6.03 1.42
C TYR A 186 -2.03 6.26 1.98
N ILE A 187 -2.23 7.24 2.86
CA ILE A 187 -3.57 7.52 3.43
C ILE A 187 -4.51 8.15 2.41
N TRP A 188 -3.95 8.87 1.42
CA TRP A 188 -4.73 9.40 0.31
C TRP A 188 -5.30 8.28 -0.56
N SER A 189 -4.46 7.30 -0.90
CA SER A 189 -4.86 6.09 -1.63
C SER A 189 -5.75 5.17 -0.80
N GLU A 190 -5.60 5.14 0.53
CA GLU A 190 -6.42 4.33 1.43
C GLU A 190 -7.91 4.70 1.37
N VAL A 191 -8.23 5.97 1.08
CA VAL A 191 -9.61 6.38 0.80
C VAL A 191 -10.18 5.61 -0.40
N LEU A 192 -9.43 5.55 -1.51
CA LEU A 192 -9.86 4.83 -2.72
C LEU A 192 -9.97 3.33 -2.46
N ASP A 193 -9.04 2.78 -1.67
CA ASP A 193 -9.06 1.40 -1.23
C ASP A 193 -10.35 1.08 -0.44
N ALA A 194 -10.61 1.79 0.66
CA ALA A 194 -11.79 1.55 1.49
C ALA A 194 -13.09 1.58 0.69
N ASN A 195 -13.23 2.54 -0.23
CA ASN A 195 -14.38 2.61 -1.14
C ASN A 195 -14.46 1.39 -2.07
N THR A 196 -13.32 0.93 -2.58
CA THR A 196 -13.23 -0.24 -3.46
C THR A 196 -13.58 -1.53 -2.71
N GLN A 197 -13.11 -1.70 -1.47
CA GLN A 197 -13.51 -2.83 -0.63
C GLN A 197 -15.02 -2.84 -0.41
N GLN A 198 -15.61 -1.67 -0.13
CA GLN A 198 -17.05 -1.54 0.00
C GLN A 198 -17.78 -1.87 -1.31
N TRP A 199 -17.27 -1.39 -2.44
CA TRP A 199 -17.79 -1.70 -3.77
C TRP A 199 -17.82 -3.21 -4.01
N PHE A 200 -16.73 -3.93 -3.74
CA PHE A 200 -16.70 -5.40 -3.87
C PHE A 200 -17.75 -6.06 -2.98
N LYS A 201 -17.87 -5.65 -1.71
CA LYS A 201 -18.89 -6.18 -0.78
C LYS A 201 -20.32 -5.98 -1.29
N GLN A 202 -20.63 -4.79 -1.83
CA GLN A 202 -21.95 -4.47 -2.38
C GLN A 202 -22.27 -5.25 -3.68
N HIS A 203 -21.24 -5.65 -4.42
CA HIS A 203 -21.38 -6.36 -5.70
C HIS A 203 -21.13 -7.88 -5.59
N GLY A 204 -21.34 -8.46 -4.41
CA GLY A 204 -21.27 -9.91 -4.21
C GLY A 204 -19.87 -10.49 -3.94
N GLY A 205 -18.90 -9.63 -3.64
CA GLY A 205 -17.57 -10.00 -3.17
C GLY A 205 -16.66 -10.57 -4.27
N LEU A 206 -15.90 -11.61 -3.92
CA LEU A 206 -14.91 -12.25 -4.77
C LEU A 206 -15.60 -13.00 -5.93
N SER A 207 -15.63 -12.37 -7.11
CA SER A 207 -16.16 -12.98 -8.33
C SER A 207 -15.30 -12.66 -9.55
N ARG A 208 -15.35 -13.54 -10.55
CA ARG A 208 -14.67 -13.32 -11.84
C ARG A 208 -15.14 -12.04 -12.52
N ALA A 209 -16.44 -11.77 -12.51
CA ALA A 209 -17.01 -10.57 -13.12
C ALA A 209 -16.50 -9.28 -12.46
N ASN A 210 -16.41 -9.24 -11.13
CA ASN A 210 -15.90 -8.08 -10.39
C ASN A 210 -14.41 -7.86 -10.66
N GLY A 211 -13.61 -8.94 -10.67
CA GLY A 211 -12.20 -8.87 -11.03
C GLY A 211 -11.96 -8.40 -12.47
N ASP A 212 -12.77 -8.89 -13.42
CA ASP A 212 -12.69 -8.48 -14.82
C ASP A 212 -13.06 -6.99 -14.98
N ARG A 213 -14.06 -6.49 -14.24
CA ARG A 213 -14.39 -5.05 -14.20
C ARG A 213 -13.21 -4.24 -13.67
N PHE A 214 -12.71 -4.56 -12.46
CA PHE A 214 -11.60 -3.83 -11.84
C PHE A 214 -10.36 -3.80 -12.73
N ARG A 215 -10.05 -4.92 -13.39
CA ARG A 215 -8.98 -4.99 -14.39
C ARG A 215 -9.24 -4.07 -15.58
N GLN A 216 -10.42 -4.15 -16.19
CA GLN A 216 -10.74 -3.44 -17.44
C GLN A 216 -10.87 -1.92 -17.26
N THR A 217 -11.38 -1.48 -16.12
CA THR A 217 -11.64 -0.05 -15.87
C THR A 217 -10.45 0.64 -15.21
N LEU A 218 -9.64 -0.10 -14.45
CA LEU A 218 -8.60 0.49 -13.59
C LEU A 218 -7.20 -0.09 -13.85
N LEU A 219 -6.95 -1.35 -13.48
CA LEU A 219 -5.58 -1.91 -13.48
C LEU A 219 -4.93 -1.99 -14.87
N SER A 220 -5.72 -2.04 -15.94
CA SER A 220 -5.20 -2.08 -17.31
C SER A 220 -4.81 -0.71 -17.88
N ARG A 221 -5.19 0.38 -17.21
CA ARG A 221 -5.09 1.72 -17.82
C ARG A 221 -3.77 2.42 -17.56
N GLY A 222 -3.03 2.02 -16.52
CA GLY A 222 -1.86 2.74 -16.06
C GLY A 222 -2.11 4.24 -16.02
N GLY A 223 -1.16 5.06 -16.49
CA GLY A 223 -1.30 6.52 -16.54
C GLY A 223 -2.06 7.10 -17.74
N SER A 224 -2.72 6.27 -18.55
CA SER A 224 -3.29 6.72 -19.84
C SER A 224 -4.61 7.50 -19.73
N VAL A 225 -5.20 7.51 -18.54
CA VAL A 225 -6.43 8.23 -18.17
C VAL A 225 -6.18 8.91 -16.82
N ASP A 226 -6.88 10.00 -16.54
CA ASP A 226 -6.79 10.69 -15.25
C ASP A 226 -7.11 9.74 -14.08
N ALA A 227 -6.35 9.86 -12.99
CA ALA A 227 -6.43 8.96 -11.85
C ALA A 227 -7.82 8.94 -11.18
N MET A 228 -8.46 10.09 -11.04
CA MET A 228 -9.80 10.16 -10.45
C MET A 228 -10.87 9.66 -11.42
N GLU A 229 -10.69 9.90 -12.70
CA GLU A 229 -11.55 9.33 -13.74
C GLU A 229 -11.47 7.79 -13.75
N LEU A 230 -10.29 7.20 -13.54
CA LEU A 230 -10.13 5.74 -13.40
C LEU A 230 -10.96 5.17 -12.24
N PHE A 231 -10.88 5.80 -11.08
CA PHE A 231 -11.67 5.40 -9.91
C PHE A 231 -13.17 5.54 -10.20
N GLN A 232 -13.62 6.67 -10.74
CA GLN A 232 -15.03 6.91 -11.05
C GLN A 232 -15.56 5.92 -12.10
N ASN A 233 -14.78 5.59 -13.12
CA ASN A 233 -15.13 4.59 -14.14
C ASN A 233 -15.34 3.20 -13.53
N PHE A 234 -14.57 2.85 -12.50
CA PHE A 234 -14.72 1.60 -11.76
C PHE A 234 -15.91 1.65 -10.78
N ALA A 235 -15.88 2.58 -9.83
CA ALA A 235 -16.78 2.66 -8.69
C ALA A 235 -18.17 3.19 -9.06
N GLY A 236 -18.27 4.01 -10.10
CA GLY A 236 -19.51 4.68 -10.53
C GLY A 236 -19.86 5.92 -9.70
N HIS A 237 -18.98 6.34 -8.77
CA HIS A 237 -19.14 7.53 -7.94
C HIS A 237 -17.76 8.13 -7.58
N ALA A 238 -17.77 9.34 -7.02
CA ALA A 238 -16.58 9.96 -6.44
C ALA A 238 -16.22 9.33 -5.08
N PRO A 239 -14.94 9.28 -4.68
CA PRO A 239 -14.53 8.66 -3.42
C PRO A 239 -15.07 9.43 -2.21
N GLN A 240 -15.41 8.69 -1.15
CA GLN A 240 -15.93 9.20 0.12
C GLN A 240 -15.01 8.79 1.27
N ILE A 241 -14.87 9.60 2.32
CA ILE A 241 -13.87 9.32 3.39
C ILE A 241 -14.45 8.45 4.52
N GLU A 242 -15.77 8.27 4.55
CA GLU A 242 -16.54 7.62 5.61
C GLU A 242 -16.43 6.09 5.70
#